data_AF-A0A7C4J696-F1
#
_entry.id   AF-A0A7C4J696-F1
#
_cell.length_a   1.000
_cell.length_b   1.000
_cell.length_c   1.000
_cell.angle_alpha   90.00
_cell.angle_beta   90.00
_cell.angle_gamma   90.00
#
_symmetry.space_group_name_H-M   'P 1'
#
loop_
_entity.id
_entity.type
_entity.pdbx_description
1 polymer ?
#
loop_
_entity_poly.entity_id
_entity_poly.type
_entity_poly.pdbx_seq_one_letter_code
_entity_poly.pdbx_strand_id
1 'polypeptide(L)' 'MVHLDLTADERDLLAAMLDNCISDLRLEIRNTDRLEYKEELKRREVVYKKLLAALQTTRETVAA' A
#
# COMPACT_ATOMS: atom_id res chain seq x y z
N MET A 1 2.20 -10.01 -15.66
CA MET A 1 1.19 -9.37 -14.79
C MET A 1 0.75 -10.42 -13.80
N VAL A 2 0.60 -10.08 -12.52
CA VAL A 2 0.15 -11.03 -11.48
C VAL A 2 -1.35 -10.80 -11.28
N HIS A 3 -2.12 -11.88 -11.26
CA HIS A 3 -3.55 -11.88 -10.93
C HIS A 3 -3.73 -12.55 -9.57
N LEU A 4 -4.57 -11.96 -8.72
CA LEU A 4 -4.91 -12.49 -7.40
C LEU A 4 -6.43 -12.60 -7.32
N ASP A 5 -6.91 -13.82 -7.13
CA ASP A 5 -8.31 -14.08 -6.81
C ASP A 5 -8.48 -13.88 -5.30
N LEU A 6 -9.13 -12.79 -4.91
CA LEU A 6 -9.40 -12.43 -3.52
C LEU A 6 -10.90 -12.29 -3.30
N THR A 7 -11.39 -12.84 -2.20
CA THR A 7 -12.71 -12.50 -1.67
C THR A 7 -12.75 -11.03 -1.21
N ALA A 8 -13.96 -10.50 -0.96
CA ALA A 8 -14.12 -9.15 -0.43
C ALA A 8 -13.38 -8.97 0.91
N ASP A 9 -13.48 -9.95 1.80
CA ASP A 9 -12.85 -9.92 3.12
C ASP A 9 -11.32 -9.97 3.03
N GLU A 10 -10.76 -10.83 2.16
CA GLU A 10 -9.31 -10.92 1.95
C GLU A 10 -8.75 -9.65 1.33
N ARG A 11 -9.46 -9.05 0.38
CA ARG A 11 -9.09 -7.77 -0.22
C ARG A 11 -9.11 -6.66 0.82
N ASP A 12 -10.15 -6.58 1.64
CA ASP A 12 -10.30 -5.52 2.63
C ASP A 12 -9.27 -5.67 3.77
N LEU A 13 -8.98 -6.91 4.19
CA LEU A 13 -7.87 -7.21 5.09
C LEU A 13 -6.53 -6.80 4.50
N LEU A 14 -6.25 -7.16 3.24
CA LEU A 14 -5.00 -6.79 2.56
C LEU A 14 -4.86 -5.27 2.42
N ALA A 15 -5.95 -4.57 2.10
CA ALA A 15 -5.99 -3.11 2.05
C ALA A 15 -5.65 -2.49 3.42
N ALA A 16 -6.24 -3.01 4.51
CA ALA A 16 -5.94 -2.55 5.87
C ALA A 16 -4.48 -2.81 6.26
N MET A 17 -3.93 -3.96 5.89
CA MET A 17 -2.50 -4.27 6.12
C MET A 17 -1.59 -3.29 5.38
N LEU A 18 -1.88 -2.98 4.11
CA LEU A 18 -1.12 -2.01 3.33
C LEU A 18 -1.19 -0.61 3.93
N ASP A 19 -2.35 -0.18 4.43
CA ASP A 19 -2.52 1.14 5.06
C ASP A 19 -1.71 1.26 6.37
N ASN A 20 -1.67 0.19 7.17
CA ASN A 20 -0.80 0.12 8.35
C ASN A 20 0.68 0.22 7.95
N CYS A 21 1.12 -0.56 6.95
CA CYS A 21 2.50 -0.50 6.45
C CYS A 21 2.87 0.89 5.91
N ILE A 22 1.94 1.60 5.25
CA ILE A 22 2.16 2.98 4.79
C ILE A 22 2.31 3.93 5.98
N SER A 23 1.49 3.77 7.02
CA SER A 23 1.55 4.58 8.23
C SER A 23 2.88 4.40 8.96
N ASP A 24 3.36 3.16 9.09
CA ASP A 24 4.66 2.83 9.69
C ASP A 24 5.82 3.40 8.84
N LEU A 25 5.77 3.26 7.52
CA LEU A 25 6.77 3.84 6.61
C LEU A 25 6.85 5.36 6.75
N ARG A 26 5.71 6.05 6.88
CA ARG A 26 5.69 7.51 7.07
C ARG A 26 6.36 7.93 8.38
N LEU A 27 6.13 7.17 9.45
CA LEU A 27 6.82 7.36 10.73
C LEU A 27 8.33 7.17 10.57
N GLU A 28 8.74 6.11 9.87
CA GLU A 28 10.15 5.79 9.62
C GLU A 28 10.85 6.85 8.75
N ILE A 29 10.19 7.31 7.68
CA ILE A 29 10.67 8.39 6.80
C ILE A 29 10.91 9.67 7.61
N ARG A 30 9.99 10.00 8.51
CA ARG A 30 10.09 11.19 9.36
C ARG A 30 11.29 11.08 10.30
N ASN A 31 11.56 9.90 10.84
CA ASN A 31 12.63 9.65 11.80
C ASN A 31 13.99 9.33 11.15
N THR A 32 14.05 9.27 9.81
CA THR A 32 15.27 8.96 9.07
C THR A 32 15.97 10.23 8.58
N ASP A 33 17.22 10.41 9.01
CA ASP A 33 18.10 11.50 8.58
C ASP A 33 18.99 11.13 7.39
N ARG A 34 19.29 9.84 7.21
CA ARG A 34 20.10 9.36 6.08
C ARG A 34 19.32 9.50 4.77
N LEU A 35 19.70 10.48 3.95
CA LEU A 35 19.01 10.85 2.71
C LEU A 35 18.78 9.67 1.76
N GLU A 36 19.82 8.87 1.49
CA GLU A 36 19.72 7.71 0.59
C GLU A 36 18.69 6.68 1.06
N TYR A 37 18.66 6.42 2.37
CA TYR A 37 17.71 5.48 2.97
C TYR A 37 16.29 6.05 2.95
N LYS A 38 16.15 7.35 3.24
CA LYS A 38 14.87 8.06 3.16
C LYS A 38 14.27 8.01 1.75
N GLU A 39 15.08 8.13 0.72
CA GLU A 39 14.64 7.98 -0.67
C GLU A 39 14.18 6.55 -0.99
N GLU A 40 14.84 5.53 -0.45
CA GLU A 40 14.37 4.15 -0.55
C GLU A 40 13.02 3.94 0.14
N LEU A 41 12.84 4.48 1.34
CA LEU A 41 11.56 4.42 2.06
C LEU A 41 10.42 5.10 1.29
N LYS A 42 10.69 6.28 0.69
CA LYS A 42 9.70 6.95 -0.18
C LYS A 42 9.34 6.13 -1.41
N ARG A 43 10.32 5.47 -2.05
CA ARG A 43 10.04 4.56 -3.19
C ARG A 43 9.11 3.42 -2.77
N ARG A 44 9.34 2.83 -1.59
CA ARG A 44 8.44 1.79 -1.04
C ARG A 44 7.04 2.33 -0.76
N GLU A 45 6.94 3.53 -0.18
CA GLU A 45 5.64 4.18 0.07
C GLU A 45 4.84 4.35 -1.24
N VAL A 46 5.50 4.74 -2.34
CA VAL A 46 4.85 4.87 -3.66
C VAL A 46 4.31 3.52 -4.15
N VAL A 47 5.08 2.44 -4.00
CA VAL A 47 4.63 1.09 -4.39
C VAL A 47 3.42 0.67 -3.57
N TYR A 48 3.44 0.86 -2.25
CA TYR A 48 2.33 0.47 -1.38
C TYR A 48 1.06 1.25 -1.69
N LYS A 49 1.17 2.57 -1.92
CA LYS A 49 0.04 3.39 -2.35
C LYS A 49 -0.56 2.92 -3.68
N LYS A 50 0.30 2.55 -4.63
CA LYS A 50 -0.15 2.01 -5.92
C LYS A 50 -0.90 0.68 -5.76
N LEU A 51 -0.42 -0.20 -4.89
CA LEU A 51 -1.10 -1.48 -4.60
C LEU A 51 -2.44 -1.26 -3.90
N LEU A 52 -2.47 -0.38 -2.90
CA LEU A 52 -3.70 -0.03 -2.18
C LEU A 52 -4.76 0.55 -3.13
N ALA A 53 -4.35 1.47 -4.00
CA ALA A 53 -5.24 2.04 -5.02
C ALA A 53 -5.78 0.95 -5.96
N ALA A 54 -4.93 0.01 -6.41
CA ALA A 54 -5.37 -1.09 -7.27
C ALA A 54 -6.43 -1.97 -6.58
N LEU A 55 -6.27 -2.27 -5.29
CA LEU A 55 -7.27 -3.03 -4.51
C LEU A 55 -8.58 -2.26 -4.35
N GLN A 56 -8.51 -0.93 -4.17
CA GLN A 56 -9.70 -0.08 -4.01
C GLN A 56 -10.47 0.10 -5.32
N THR A 57 -9.78 0.27 -6.46
CA THR A 57 -10.43 0.38 -7.77
C THR A 57 -11.22 -0.89 -8.12
N THR A 58 -10.72 -2.08 -7.78
CA THR A 58 -11.45 -3.34 -7.97
C THR A 58 -12.77 -3.38 -7.20
N ARG A 59 -12.87 -2.70 -6.05
CA ARG A 59 -14.11 -2.61 -5.27
C ARG A 59 -15.20 -1.80 -6.00
N GLU A 60 -14.82 -0.72 -6.67
CA GLU A 60 -15.75 0.13 -7.43
C GLU A 60 -16.29 -0.57 -8.68
N THR A 61 -15.49 -1.45 -9.30
CA THR A 61 -15.91 -2.19 -10.50
C THR A 61 -16.90 -3.32 -10.21
N VAL A 62 -16.91 -3.88 -9.00
CA VAL A 62 -17.82 -4.96 -8.60
C VAL A 62 -19.11 -4.43 -7.95
N ALA A 63 -19.10 -3.18 -7.49
CA ALA A 63 -20.24 -2.54 -6.82
C ALA A 63 -21.15 -1.70 -7.75
N ALA A 64 -20.80 -1.57 -9.04
CA ALA A 64 -21.56 -0.86 -10.07
C ALA A 64 -22.29 -1.84 -11.00
#